data_AF-A0AA38VI67-F1
#
_entry.id   AF-A0AA38VI67-F1
#
_cell.length_a   1.000
_cell.length_b   1.000
_cell.length_c   1.000
_cell.angle_alpha   90.00
_cell.angle_beta   90.00
_cell.angle_gamma   90.00
#
_symmetry.space_group_name_H-M   'P 1'
#
loop_
_entity.id
_entity.type
_entity.pdbx_description
1 polymer ?
#
loop_
_entity_poly.entity_id
_entity_poly.type
_entity_poly.pdbx_seq_one_letter_code
_entity_poly.pdbx_strand_id
1 'polypeptide(L)'
;MPQDEFKGLLSPTETRPRAASPGLAPIIKDAFGLQTLLVFGALIQMTLFTVFPPYLAIIPATLLALNALATTGFQVLAHPSNRFMCPIIPGRTSAQLPDYQTGRHGRDPASQPVVVFHFGARFNHPLGALAPGARETLSRAVAMIRELSSSAGYARYGLLGMQRYRGDDGPSSNALLLVMYFRDLEGLRRFAHDETHRRAWDWLARSGHGHISAFHETFVVERGSWETVYLDCEPMLLGKAAVKADREDGKEEWVPTLVSADHPSLKSMAKRMGREGT
;
A
#
# COMPACT_ATOMS: atom_id res chain seq x y z
N MET A 1 13.30 -2.72 29.23
CA MET A 1 11.86 -2.75 28.92
C MET A 1 11.18 -3.69 29.90
N PRO A 2 9.98 -3.39 30.41
CA PRO A 2 9.22 -4.36 31.19
C PRO A 2 9.10 -5.65 30.38
N GLN A 3 9.39 -6.81 30.96
CA GLN A 3 9.48 -8.10 30.23
C GLN A 3 8.15 -8.55 29.59
N ASP A 4 7.07 -7.80 29.79
CA ASP A 4 5.71 -8.15 29.37
C ASP A 4 5.12 -7.22 28.29
N GLU A 5 5.84 -6.20 27.82
CA GLU A 5 5.36 -5.31 26.74
C GLU A 5 5.64 -5.90 25.35
N PHE A 6 4.76 -5.65 24.37
CA PHE A 6 5.05 -6.02 23.00
C PHE A 6 6.32 -5.35 22.49
N LYS A 7 7.23 -6.18 21.97
CA LYS A 7 8.48 -5.71 21.39
C LYS A 7 8.23 -5.17 19.98
N GLY A 8 8.27 -3.85 19.82
CA GLY A 8 8.31 -3.19 18.51
C GLY A 8 9.52 -3.64 17.69
N LEU A 9 9.33 -3.87 16.38
CA LEU A 9 10.37 -4.37 15.48
C LEU A 9 11.00 -3.28 14.60
N LEU A 10 10.36 -2.12 14.53
CA LEU A 10 10.81 -0.97 13.77
C LEU A 10 11.00 0.21 14.72
N SER A 11 12.07 0.98 14.52
CA SER A 11 12.35 2.14 15.36
C SER A 11 11.34 3.27 15.10
N PRO A 12 10.93 4.00 16.14
CA PRO A 12 10.21 5.26 15.98
C PRO A 12 10.98 6.27 15.13
N THR A 13 10.25 7.15 14.46
CA THR A 13 10.82 8.15 13.53
C THR A 13 10.23 9.52 13.77
N GLU A 14 11.03 10.58 13.73
CA GLU A 14 10.54 11.97 13.87
C GLU A 14 9.64 12.36 12.69
N THR A 15 9.95 11.84 11.49
CA THR A 15 9.16 12.05 10.29
C THR A 15 8.50 10.76 9.86
N ARG A 16 7.25 10.86 9.42
CA ARG A 16 6.50 9.69 9.02
C ARG A 16 7.18 8.97 7.83
N PRO A 17 7.28 7.63 7.86
CA PRO A 17 7.74 6.86 6.71
C PRO A 17 6.91 7.18 5.47
N ARG A 18 7.60 7.61 4.40
CA ARG A 18 6.95 8.08 3.17
C ARG A 18 6.27 6.91 2.47
N ALA A 19 4.99 7.07 2.13
CA ALA A 19 4.32 6.12 1.24
C ALA A 19 5.04 6.11 -0.12
N ALA A 20 5.32 4.92 -0.66
CA ALA A 20 5.99 4.79 -1.95
C ALA A 20 5.20 5.52 -3.05
N SER A 21 5.91 6.31 -3.86
CA SER A 21 5.34 6.96 -5.03
C SER A 21 5.03 5.91 -6.10
N PRO A 22 3.86 5.94 -6.75
CA PRO A 22 3.60 5.03 -7.85
C PRO A 22 4.58 5.32 -9.00
N GLY A 23 5.31 4.30 -9.43
CA GLY A 23 6.11 4.37 -10.66
C GLY A 23 5.22 4.38 -11.90
N LEU A 24 5.76 4.83 -13.03
CA LEU A 24 5.05 4.83 -14.32
C LEU A 24 4.97 3.44 -14.94
N ALA A 25 5.93 2.55 -14.65
CA ALA A 25 6.03 1.23 -15.29
C ALA A 25 4.77 0.34 -15.10
N PRO A 26 4.17 0.23 -13.90
CA PRO A 26 2.93 -0.52 -13.73
C PRO A 26 1.75 0.07 -14.53
N ILE A 27 1.70 1.39 -14.69
CA ILE A 27 0.61 2.04 -15.46
C ILE A 27 0.68 1.62 -16.93
N ILE A 28 1.88 1.56 -17.51
CA ILE A 28 2.08 1.14 -18.91
C ILE A 28 1.88 -0.36 -19.07
N LYS A 29 2.45 -1.15 -18.15
CA LYS A 29 2.34 -2.62 -18.16
C LYS A 29 0.88 -3.07 -18.06
N ASP A 30 0.10 -2.44 -17.18
CA ASP A 30 -1.26 -2.90 -16.88
C ASP A 30 -2.31 -2.26 -17.80
N ALA A 31 -1.94 -1.22 -18.56
CA ALA A 31 -2.82 -0.61 -19.57
C ALA A 31 -3.05 -1.51 -20.80
N PHE A 32 -2.13 -2.44 -21.08
CA PHE A 32 -2.19 -3.33 -22.23
C PHE A 32 -2.06 -4.79 -21.80
N GLY A 33 -2.80 -5.68 -22.45
CA GLY A 33 -2.63 -7.12 -22.23
C GLY A 33 -1.25 -7.61 -22.65
N LEU A 34 -0.80 -8.74 -22.09
CA LEU A 34 0.51 -9.33 -22.39
C LEU A 34 0.72 -9.53 -23.91
N GLN A 35 -0.30 -10.01 -24.61
CA GLN A 35 -0.25 -10.21 -26.07
C GLN A 35 0.04 -8.90 -26.81
N THR A 36 -0.62 -7.81 -26.42
CA THR A 36 -0.43 -6.49 -27.03
C THR A 36 0.98 -5.95 -26.78
N LEU A 37 1.51 -6.12 -25.57
CA LEU A 37 2.89 -5.74 -25.25
C LEU A 37 3.92 -6.53 -26.07
N LEU A 38 3.69 -7.84 -26.26
CA LEU A 38 4.54 -8.68 -27.11
C LEU A 38 4.50 -8.25 -28.57
N VAL A 39 3.31 -7.93 -29.10
CA VAL A 39 3.16 -7.41 -30.47
C VAL A 39 3.87 -6.07 -30.63
N PHE A 40 3.76 -5.14 -29.67
CA PHE A 40 4.51 -3.88 -29.73
C PHE A 40 6.02 -4.11 -29.74
N GLY A 41 6.54 -4.98 -28.86
CA GLY A 41 7.95 -5.34 -28.86
C GLY A 41 8.40 -5.94 -30.19
N ALA A 42 7.61 -6.84 -30.77
CA ALA A 42 7.89 -7.45 -32.07
C ALA A 42 7.89 -6.43 -33.21
N LEU A 43 6.89 -5.54 -33.27
CA LEU A 43 6.80 -4.50 -34.29
C LEU A 43 7.98 -3.52 -34.21
N ILE A 44 8.35 -3.08 -33.00
CA ILE A 44 9.53 -2.21 -32.79
C ILE A 44 10.79 -2.92 -33.30
N GLN A 45 10.97 -4.20 -32.95
CA GLN A 45 12.12 -4.98 -33.37
C GLN A 45 12.15 -5.17 -34.90
N MET A 46 11.01 -5.44 -35.54
CA MET A 46 10.91 -5.51 -37.00
C MET A 46 11.27 -4.19 -37.66
N THR A 47 10.78 -3.06 -37.14
CA THR A 47 11.14 -1.73 -37.66
C THR A 47 12.64 -1.47 -37.53
N LEU A 48 13.28 -1.87 -36.42
CA LEU A 48 14.74 -1.75 -36.29
C LEU A 48 15.49 -2.52 -37.38
N PHE A 49 15.04 -3.73 -37.73
CA PHE A 49 15.64 -4.50 -38.83
C PHE A 49 15.41 -3.89 -40.21
N THR A 50 14.38 -3.07 -40.39
CA THR A 50 14.14 -2.34 -41.66
C THR A 50 14.98 -1.08 -41.80
N VAL A 51 15.28 -0.40 -40.67
CA VAL A 51 15.99 0.91 -40.68
C VAL A 51 17.49 0.73 -40.51
N PHE A 52 17.93 -0.29 -39.77
CA PHE A 52 19.33 -0.51 -39.42
C PHE A 52 19.86 -1.85 -39.95
N PRO A 53 21.18 -1.96 -40.20
CA PRO A 53 21.81 -3.25 -40.46
C PRO A 53 21.51 -4.27 -39.34
N PRO A 54 21.38 -5.57 -39.65
CA PRO A 54 20.97 -6.60 -38.67
C PRO A 54 21.82 -6.64 -37.40
N TYR A 55 23.13 -6.38 -37.51
CA TYR A 55 24.04 -6.38 -36.38
C TYR A 55 23.80 -5.22 -35.40
N LEU A 56 23.22 -4.10 -35.83
CA LEU A 56 22.79 -3.00 -34.95
C LEU A 56 21.37 -3.23 -34.43
N ALA A 57 20.47 -3.72 -35.28
CA ALA A 57 19.07 -3.93 -34.95
C ALA A 57 18.87 -4.93 -33.80
N ILE A 58 19.73 -5.95 -33.67
CA ILE A 58 19.64 -6.97 -32.62
C ILE A 58 20.18 -6.52 -31.25
N ILE A 59 20.96 -5.42 -31.21
CA ILE A 59 21.66 -4.97 -29.99
C ILE A 59 20.67 -4.68 -28.85
N PRO A 60 19.58 -3.92 -29.02
CA PRO A 60 18.68 -3.58 -27.93
C PRO A 60 18.03 -4.81 -27.29
N ALA A 61 17.51 -5.73 -28.09
CA ALA A 61 16.88 -6.96 -27.61
C ALA A 61 17.90 -7.85 -26.86
N THR A 62 19.11 -8.00 -27.42
CA THR A 62 20.17 -8.78 -26.78
C THR A 62 20.61 -8.15 -25.45
N LEU A 63 20.82 -6.83 -25.40
CA LEU A 63 21.21 -6.14 -24.16
C LEU A 63 20.12 -6.24 -23.09
N LEU A 64 18.84 -6.09 -23.46
CA LEU A 64 17.72 -6.26 -22.52
C LEU A 64 17.65 -7.70 -21.99
N ALA A 65 17.81 -8.70 -22.85
CA ALA A 65 17.83 -10.10 -22.47
C ALA A 65 19.01 -10.43 -21.56
N LEU A 66 20.23 -10.00 -21.92
CA LEU A 66 21.43 -10.19 -21.10
C LEU A 66 21.30 -9.50 -19.74
N ASN A 67 20.79 -8.27 -19.69
CA ASN A 67 20.55 -7.58 -18.43
C ASN A 67 19.51 -8.32 -17.57
N ALA A 68 18.40 -8.78 -18.16
CA ALA A 68 17.38 -9.54 -17.44
C ALA A 68 17.93 -10.87 -16.89
N LEU A 69 18.69 -11.61 -17.70
CA LEU A 69 19.33 -12.86 -17.28
C LEU A 69 20.41 -12.63 -16.23
N ALA A 70 21.29 -11.64 -16.41
CA ALA A 70 22.35 -11.33 -15.46
C ALA A 70 21.77 -10.87 -14.12
N THR A 71 20.77 -9.97 -14.13
CA THR A 71 20.14 -9.51 -12.89
C THR A 71 19.37 -10.61 -12.18
N THR A 72 18.66 -11.47 -12.92
CA THR A 72 17.95 -12.63 -12.35
C THR A 72 18.92 -13.67 -11.81
N GLY A 73 19.95 -14.03 -12.59
CA GLY A 73 21.00 -14.96 -12.18
C GLY A 73 21.74 -14.47 -10.93
N PHE A 74 22.10 -13.19 -10.88
CA PHE A 74 22.70 -12.57 -9.71
C PHE A 74 21.77 -12.66 -8.48
N GLN A 75 20.48 -12.38 -8.63
CA GLN A 75 19.52 -12.45 -7.51
C GLN A 75 19.26 -13.87 -7.02
N VAL A 76 19.27 -14.86 -7.91
CA VAL A 76 19.10 -16.28 -7.56
C VAL A 76 20.36 -16.83 -6.87
N LEU A 77 21.55 -16.50 -7.38
CA LEU A 77 22.81 -17.08 -6.88
C LEU A 77 23.36 -16.32 -5.67
N ALA A 78 23.21 -15.00 -5.60
CA ALA A 78 23.71 -14.17 -4.51
C ALA A 78 22.62 -13.96 -3.44
N HIS A 79 22.19 -15.07 -2.81
CA HIS A 79 21.10 -15.14 -1.82
C HIS A 79 21.10 -14.05 -0.73
N PRO A 80 22.22 -13.70 -0.05
CA PRO A 80 22.22 -12.66 0.98
C PRO A 80 22.08 -11.23 0.42
N SER A 81 22.28 -11.03 -0.88
CA SER A 81 22.08 -9.76 -1.59
C SER A 81 20.79 -9.75 -2.43
N ASN A 82 19.93 -10.76 -2.25
CA ASN A 82 18.66 -10.79 -2.96
C ASN A 82 17.78 -9.61 -2.50
N ARG A 83 17.62 -8.63 -3.39
CA ARG A 83 16.79 -7.44 -3.16
C ARG A 83 15.36 -7.76 -2.70
N PHE A 84 14.82 -8.93 -3.05
CA PHE A 84 13.49 -9.35 -2.64
C PHE A 84 13.42 -9.74 -1.17
N MET A 85 14.52 -10.20 -0.59
CA MET A 85 14.60 -10.60 0.82
C MET A 85 14.98 -9.43 1.75
N CYS A 86 15.58 -8.36 1.21
CA CYS A 86 16.05 -7.22 1.99
C CYS A 86 14.99 -6.55 2.89
N PRO A 87 13.74 -6.33 2.44
CA PRO A 87 12.72 -5.72 3.30
C PRO A 87 11.98 -6.73 4.20
N ILE A 88 12.26 -8.03 4.09
CA ILE A 88 11.57 -9.08 4.83
C ILE A 88 11.99 -9.07 6.30
N ILE A 89 11.00 -9.11 7.19
CA ILE A 89 11.24 -9.34 8.61
C ILE A 89 11.03 -10.83 8.89
N PRO A 90 12.09 -11.58 9.26
CA PRO A 90 11.98 -13.01 9.49
C PRO A 90 11.17 -13.32 10.75
N GLY A 91 10.47 -14.45 10.71
CA GLY A 91 9.63 -14.92 11.79
C GLY A 91 8.21 -14.33 11.79
N ARG A 92 7.48 -14.57 12.88
CA ARG A 92 6.09 -14.14 13.03
C ARG A 92 6.01 -12.76 13.66
N THR A 93 5.21 -11.91 13.05
CA THR A 93 4.94 -10.55 13.51
C THR A 93 3.43 -10.27 13.49
N SER A 94 3.02 -9.25 14.22
CA SER A 94 1.64 -8.76 14.27
C SER A 94 1.68 -7.24 14.29
N ALA A 95 0.63 -6.58 13.80
CA ALA A 95 0.37 -5.19 14.11
C ALA A 95 -0.33 -5.09 15.47
N GLN A 96 0.13 -4.17 16.32
CA GLN A 96 -0.50 -3.77 17.56
C GLN A 96 -0.39 -2.25 17.67
N LEU A 97 -1.52 -1.56 17.86
CA LEU A 97 -1.53 -0.11 17.92
C LEU A 97 -0.88 0.35 19.23
N PRO A 98 0.22 1.13 19.19
CA PRO A 98 0.74 1.75 20.39
C PRO A 98 -0.24 2.79 20.92
N ASP A 99 -0.15 3.04 22.21
CA ASP A 99 -0.91 4.08 22.88
C ASP A 99 -0.61 5.46 22.27
N TYR A 100 -1.68 6.21 21.98
CA TYR A 100 -1.57 7.49 21.26
C TYR A 100 -0.84 8.57 22.05
N GLN A 101 -0.75 8.46 23.37
CA GLN A 101 -0.12 9.47 24.23
C GLN A 101 1.33 9.11 24.50
N THR A 102 1.58 7.85 24.87
CA THR A 102 2.87 7.39 25.36
C THR A 102 3.73 6.71 24.30
N GLY A 103 3.16 6.34 23.14
CA GLY A 103 3.86 5.62 22.08
C GLY A 103 4.22 4.17 22.44
N ARG A 104 3.79 3.69 23.60
CA ARG A 104 4.10 2.34 24.11
C ARG A 104 3.08 1.34 23.56
N HIS A 105 3.54 0.15 23.16
CA HIS A 105 2.65 -0.88 22.60
C HIS A 105 1.77 -1.55 23.66
N GLY A 106 2.16 -1.46 24.94
CA GLY A 106 1.43 -2.11 26.01
C GLY A 106 1.46 -3.64 25.89
N ARG A 107 0.49 -4.29 26.53
CA ARG A 107 0.45 -5.76 26.70
C ARG A 107 -0.83 -6.40 26.14
N ASP A 108 -1.87 -5.58 25.96
CA ASP A 108 -3.20 -6.01 25.58
C ASP A 108 -3.31 -6.06 24.05
N PRO A 109 -3.54 -7.24 23.45
CA PRO A 109 -3.75 -7.37 22.02
C PRO A 109 -5.03 -6.67 21.57
N ALA A 110 -5.01 -6.09 20.38
CA ALA A 110 -6.16 -5.42 19.76
C ALA A 110 -6.85 -4.41 20.71
N SER A 111 -6.05 -3.75 21.53
CA SER A 111 -6.48 -2.84 22.60
C SER A 111 -7.07 -1.53 22.10
N GLN A 112 -7.27 -1.34 20.81
CA GLN A 112 -7.83 -0.10 20.26
C GLN A 112 -8.71 -0.47 19.07
N PRO A 113 -9.82 0.27 18.81
CA PRO A 113 -10.61 0.06 17.61
C PRO A 113 -9.82 0.48 16.37
N VAL A 114 -10.22 -0.03 15.21
CA VAL A 114 -9.66 0.37 13.92
C VAL A 114 -10.78 0.49 12.89
N VAL A 115 -10.68 1.49 12.03
CA VAL A 115 -11.54 1.63 10.86
C VAL A 115 -10.75 1.27 9.62
N VAL A 116 -11.22 0.27 8.87
CA VAL A 116 -10.66 -0.11 7.57
C VAL A 116 -11.53 0.48 6.47
N PHE A 117 -10.93 1.31 5.64
CA PHE A 117 -11.60 1.95 4.52
C PHE A 117 -10.98 1.47 3.20
N HIS A 118 -11.73 0.67 2.46
CA HIS A 118 -11.40 0.36 1.08
C HIS A 118 -11.90 1.47 0.19
N PHE A 119 -11.03 2.00 -0.65
CA PHE A 119 -11.38 3.02 -1.63
C PHE A 119 -10.72 2.66 -2.95
N GLY A 120 -11.47 2.74 -4.04
CA GLY A 120 -10.91 2.36 -5.31
C GLY A 120 -11.67 2.88 -6.50
N ALA A 121 -11.07 2.62 -7.66
CA ALA A 121 -11.65 2.91 -8.95
C ALA A 121 -11.36 1.77 -9.92
N ARG A 122 -12.22 1.58 -10.91
CA ARG A 122 -12.05 0.61 -11.99
C ARG A 122 -12.29 1.30 -13.32
N PHE A 123 -11.41 1.03 -14.29
CA PHE A 123 -11.56 1.53 -15.66
C PHE A 123 -12.06 0.40 -16.57
N ASN A 124 -13.35 0.41 -16.88
CA ASN A 124 -14.02 -0.55 -17.76
C ASN A 124 -13.93 -0.11 -19.24
N HIS A 125 -12.72 0.21 -19.68
CA HIS A 125 -12.43 0.65 -21.05
C HIS A 125 -11.18 -0.12 -21.54
N PRO A 126 -11.09 -0.51 -22.83
CA PRO A 126 -9.94 -1.26 -23.35
C PRO A 126 -8.58 -0.57 -23.16
N LEU A 127 -8.59 0.76 -23.08
CA LEU A 127 -7.39 1.58 -22.81
C LEU A 127 -7.10 1.77 -21.30
N GLY A 128 -7.92 1.23 -20.41
CA GLY A 128 -7.73 1.30 -18.96
C GLY A 128 -7.53 2.72 -18.43
N ALA A 129 -6.42 2.93 -17.74
CA ALA A 129 -6.01 4.24 -17.21
C ALA A 129 -5.69 5.31 -18.27
N LEU A 130 -5.65 4.94 -19.57
CA LEU A 130 -5.51 5.86 -20.70
C LEU A 130 -6.86 6.25 -21.33
N ALA A 131 -7.98 5.76 -20.79
CA ALA A 131 -9.32 6.07 -21.30
C ALA A 131 -9.70 7.55 -21.10
N PRO A 132 -10.65 8.08 -21.90
CA PRO A 132 -11.21 9.41 -21.67
C PRO A 132 -11.70 9.58 -20.23
N GLY A 133 -11.33 10.68 -19.57
CA GLY A 133 -11.70 10.96 -18.17
C GLY A 133 -10.84 10.26 -17.11
N ALA A 134 -10.00 9.29 -17.48
CA ALA A 134 -9.16 8.56 -16.52
C ALA A 134 -8.08 9.46 -15.92
N ARG A 135 -7.43 10.31 -16.74
CA ARG A 135 -6.42 11.26 -16.28
C ARG A 135 -6.98 12.22 -15.23
N GLU A 136 -8.14 12.81 -15.49
CA GLU A 136 -8.83 13.72 -14.58
C GLU A 136 -9.20 12.99 -13.29
N THR A 137 -9.79 11.80 -13.38
CA THR A 137 -10.14 10.95 -12.23
C THR A 137 -8.92 10.67 -11.35
N LEU A 138 -7.83 10.20 -11.96
CA LEU A 138 -6.59 9.88 -11.26
C LEU A 138 -5.94 11.12 -10.64
N SER A 139 -5.94 12.25 -11.35
CA SER A 139 -5.37 13.51 -10.83
C SER A 139 -6.09 13.97 -9.54
N ARG A 140 -7.42 13.80 -9.49
CA ARG A 140 -8.25 14.14 -8.33
C ARG A 140 -8.05 13.16 -7.19
N ALA A 141 -7.97 11.85 -7.49
CA ALA A 141 -7.62 10.83 -6.51
C ALA A 141 -6.26 11.10 -5.87
N VAL A 142 -5.24 11.44 -6.68
CA VAL A 142 -3.90 11.81 -6.20
C VAL A 142 -3.94 13.04 -5.31
N ALA A 143 -4.72 14.08 -5.66
CA ALA A 143 -4.86 15.28 -4.84
C ALA A 143 -5.45 14.96 -3.45
N MET A 144 -6.55 14.19 -3.40
CA MET A 144 -7.16 13.75 -2.14
C MET A 144 -6.19 12.93 -1.28
N ILE A 145 -5.50 11.96 -1.89
CA ILE A 145 -4.55 11.10 -1.19
C ILE A 145 -3.35 11.92 -0.67
N ARG A 146 -2.88 12.91 -1.43
CA ARG A 146 -1.78 13.78 -1.03
C ARG A 146 -2.15 14.64 0.18
N GLU A 147 -3.37 15.17 0.20
CA GLU A 147 -3.85 15.94 1.34
C GLU A 147 -3.99 15.04 2.58
N LEU A 148 -4.66 13.90 2.42
CA LEU A 148 -4.85 12.90 3.47
C LEU A 148 -3.52 12.41 4.06
N SER A 149 -2.50 12.23 3.22
CA SER A 149 -1.16 11.76 3.60
C SER A 149 -0.15 12.87 3.94
N SER A 150 -0.62 14.12 4.09
CA SER A 150 0.21 15.21 4.63
C SER A 150 0.31 15.11 6.16
N SER A 151 1.34 15.70 6.77
CA SER A 151 1.49 15.70 8.24
C SER A 151 0.26 16.27 8.95
N ALA A 152 -0.33 17.35 8.40
CA ALA A 152 -1.57 17.93 8.89
C ALA A 152 -2.78 17.02 8.66
N GLY A 153 -2.87 16.40 7.48
CA GLY A 153 -3.93 15.46 7.13
C GLY A 153 -3.96 14.24 8.05
N TYR A 154 -2.80 13.66 8.35
CA TYR A 154 -2.72 12.52 9.27
C TYR A 154 -3.27 12.84 10.66
N ALA A 155 -2.91 13.99 11.23
CA ALA A 155 -3.42 14.41 12.53
C ALA A 155 -4.92 14.74 12.48
N ARG A 156 -5.36 15.47 11.43
CA ARG A 156 -6.75 15.91 11.25
C ARG A 156 -7.71 14.74 11.03
N TYR A 157 -7.32 13.80 10.18
CA TYR A 157 -8.16 12.69 9.74
C TYR A 157 -7.90 11.39 10.52
N GLY A 158 -6.82 11.30 11.30
CA GLY A 158 -6.53 10.11 12.10
C GLY A 158 -6.09 8.90 11.27
N LEU A 159 -5.45 9.13 10.12
CA LEU A 159 -4.98 8.04 9.24
C LEU A 159 -3.73 7.35 9.84
N LEU A 160 -3.84 6.05 10.08
CA LEU A 160 -2.77 5.19 10.61
C LEU A 160 -1.85 4.68 9.51
N GLY A 161 -2.38 4.40 8.32
CA GLY A 161 -1.61 3.87 7.20
C GLY A 161 -2.47 3.65 5.97
N MET A 162 -1.82 3.51 4.80
CA MET A 162 -2.50 3.13 3.58
C MET A 162 -1.61 2.26 2.70
N GLN A 163 -2.20 1.32 1.96
CA GLN A 163 -1.51 0.49 0.98
C GLN A 163 -2.32 0.33 -0.29
N ARG A 164 -1.63 0.35 -1.44
CA ARG A 164 -2.21 0.26 -2.77
C ARG A 164 -2.10 -1.18 -3.29
N TYR A 165 -3.16 -1.62 -3.94
CA TYR A 165 -3.26 -2.89 -4.65
C TYR A 165 -3.82 -2.65 -6.04
N ARG A 166 -3.51 -3.57 -6.95
CA ARG A 166 -4.11 -3.65 -8.27
C ARG A 166 -4.88 -4.96 -8.35
N GLY A 167 -6.11 -4.91 -8.85
CA GLY A 167 -6.90 -6.10 -9.11
C GLY A 167 -6.36 -6.85 -10.31
N ASP A 168 -6.34 -8.17 -10.22
CA ASP A 168 -6.01 -9.10 -11.31
C ASP A 168 -7.27 -9.73 -11.92
N ASP A 169 -8.43 -9.16 -11.60
CA ASP A 169 -9.74 -9.67 -11.98
C ASP A 169 -10.17 -9.09 -13.34
N GLY A 170 -9.80 -9.78 -14.41
CA GLY A 170 -10.28 -9.53 -15.78
C GLY A 170 -9.16 -9.34 -16.82
N PRO A 171 -9.52 -9.08 -18.09
CA PRO A 171 -8.56 -9.00 -19.20
C PRO A 171 -7.55 -7.85 -19.09
N SER A 172 -7.88 -6.85 -18.28
CA SER A 172 -7.11 -5.65 -18.08
C SER A 172 -7.15 -5.34 -16.58
N SER A 173 -6.03 -5.54 -15.88
CA SER A 173 -5.81 -5.42 -14.43
C SER A 173 -5.94 -3.96 -13.94
N ASN A 174 -7.13 -3.39 -14.19
CA ASN A 174 -7.43 -1.95 -14.17
C ASN A 174 -8.24 -1.53 -12.94
N ALA A 175 -8.43 -2.42 -11.97
CA ALA A 175 -8.96 -2.06 -10.67
C ALA A 175 -7.83 -1.57 -9.77
N LEU A 176 -7.98 -0.36 -9.23
CA LEU A 176 -7.09 0.22 -8.23
C LEU A 176 -7.78 0.16 -6.88
N LEU A 177 -7.15 -0.47 -5.90
CA LEU A 177 -7.61 -0.53 -4.52
C LEU A 177 -6.63 0.19 -3.61
N LEU A 178 -7.14 1.03 -2.73
CA LEU A 178 -6.41 1.63 -1.63
C LEU A 178 -7.05 1.16 -0.33
N VAL A 179 -6.30 0.37 0.45
CA VAL A 179 -6.68 -0.04 1.80
C VAL A 179 -6.14 1.01 2.77
N MET A 180 -7.02 1.68 3.50
CA MET A 180 -6.68 2.71 4.47
C MET A 180 -7.10 2.30 5.88
N TYR A 181 -6.26 2.61 6.85
CA TYR A 181 -6.52 2.35 8.27
C TYR A 181 -6.66 3.68 8.99
N PHE A 182 -7.80 3.90 9.64
CA PHE A 182 -8.08 5.08 10.45
C PHE A 182 -8.23 4.67 11.91
N ARG A 183 -7.85 5.56 12.84
CA ARG A 183 -8.02 5.34 14.27
C ARG A 183 -9.49 5.35 14.72
N ASP A 184 -10.33 6.13 14.03
CA ASP A 184 -11.72 6.35 14.40
C ASP A 184 -12.58 6.68 13.15
N LEU A 185 -13.90 6.47 13.27
CA LEU A 185 -14.86 6.75 12.20
C LEU A 185 -15.03 8.26 11.97
N GLU A 186 -14.85 9.07 13.01
CA GLU A 186 -15.04 10.51 12.94
C GLU A 186 -14.02 11.16 12.00
N GLY A 187 -12.76 10.73 12.06
CA GLY A 187 -11.68 11.17 11.19
C GLY A 187 -11.90 10.79 9.73
N LEU A 188 -12.39 9.58 9.48
CA LEU A 188 -12.83 9.18 8.14
C LEU A 188 -14.00 10.05 7.65
N ARG A 189 -14.99 10.33 8.51
CA ARG A 189 -16.11 11.23 8.17
C ARG A 189 -15.62 12.65 7.88
N ARG A 190 -14.68 13.19 8.65
CA ARG A 190 -14.06 14.50 8.37
C ARG A 190 -13.40 14.51 6.99
N PHE A 191 -12.64 13.46 6.65
CA PHE A 191 -12.04 13.33 5.32
C PHE A 191 -13.10 13.29 4.21
N ALA A 192 -14.16 12.49 4.37
CA ALA A 192 -15.21 12.34 3.37
C ALA A 192 -16.00 13.64 3.09
N HIS A 193 -16.11 14.53 4.08
CA HIS A 193 -16.80 15.82 3.97
C HIS A 193 -15.87 16.99 3.63
N ASP A 194 -14.55 16.75 3.59
CA ASP A 194 -13.61 17.81 3.27
C ASP A 194 -13.71 18.24 1.80
N GLU A 195 -13.33 19.49 1.53
CA GLU A 195 -13.55 20.16 0.25
C GLU A 195 -12.91 19.40 -0.93
N THR A 196 -11.68 18.93 -0.77
CA THR A 196 -10.97 18.21 -1.85
C THR A 196 -11.68 16.90 -2.19
N HIS A 197 -12.19 16.19 -1.17
CA HIS A 197 -12.93 14.95 -1.38
C HIS A 197 -14.30 15.20 -2.04
N ARG A 198 -15.07 16.16 -1.52
CA ARG A 198 -16.37 16.54 -2.07
C ARG A 198 -16.29 17.00 -3.52
N ARG A 199 -15.31 17.85 -3.86
CA ARG A 199 -15.11 18.31 -5.24
C ARG A 199 -14.77 17.16 -6.19
N ALA A 200 -13.98 16.18 -5.75
CA ALA A 200 -13.64 15.02 -6.57
C ALA A 200 -14.85 14.11 -6.80
N TRP A 201 -15.60 13.82 -5.75
CA TRP A 201 -16.84 13.03 -5.82
C TRP A 201 -17.88 13.68 -6.73
N ASP A 202 -18.16 14.96 -6.50
CA ASP A 202 -19.13 15.74 -7.26
C ASP A 202 -18.76 15.84 -8.75
N TRP A 203 -17.46 15.97 -9.06
CA TRP A 203 -16.98 15.94 -10.44
C TRP A 203 -17.20 14.57 -11.08
N LEU A 204 -16.83 13.48 -10.40
CA LEU A 204 -16.97 12.13 -10.95
C LEU A 204 -18.44 11.80 -11.21
N ALA A 205 -19.32 12.11 -10.25
CA ALA A 205 -20.75 11.91 -10.36
C ALA A 205 -21.38 12.68 -11.53
N ARG A 206 -20.87 13.88 -11.86
CA ARG A 206 -21.34 14.68 -13.00
C ARG A 206 -20.66 14.35 -14.33
N SER A 207 -19.53 13.64 -14.32
CA SER A 207 -18.71 13.43 -15.53
C SER A 207 -19.39 12.58 -16.60
N GLY A 208 -20.35 11.71 -16.20
CA GLY A 208 -21.06 10.84 -17.13
C GLY A 208 -20.20 9.76 -17.80
N HIS A 209 -18.97 9.54 -17.33
CA HIS A 209 -18.08 8.50 -17.86
C HIS A 209 -18.56 7.11 -17.41
N GLY A 210 -19.43 6.47 -18.22
CA GLY A 210 -19.99 5.14 -17.91
C GLY A 210 -18.97 4.01 -17.79
N HIS A 211 -17.73 4.22 -18.26
CA HIS A 211 -16.63 3.28 -18.16
C HIS A 211 -15.72 3.51 -16.95
N ILE A 212 -15.99 4.49 -16.09
CA ILE A 212 -15.21 4.75 -14.87
C ILE A 212 -16.09 4.43 -13.66
N SER A 213 -15.68 3.43 -12.89
CA SER A 213 -16.30 3.09 -11.62
C SER A 213 -15.47 3.65 -10.47
N ALA A 214 -16.13 4.13 -9.42
CA ALA A 214 -15.53 4.34 -8.11
C ALA A 214 -16.31 3.54 -7.07
N PHE A 215 -15.61 3.05 -6.06
CA PHE A 215 -16.20 2.25 -5.00
C PHE A 215 -15.51 2.52 -3.66
N HIS A 216 -16.24 2.25 -2.59
CA HIS A 216 -15.67 2.25 -1.25
C HIS A 216 -16.41 1.30 -0.30
N GLU A 217 -15.70 0.80 0.71
CA GLU A 217 -16.25 -0.03 1.77
C GLU A 217 -15.67 0.46 3.10
N THR A 218 -16.51 0.57 4.13
CA THR A 218 -16.08 1.02 5.47
C THR A 218 -16.39 -0.06 6.49
N PHE A 219 -15.36 -0.55 7.16
CA PHE A 219 -15.46 -1.50 8.25
C PHE A 219 -15.04 -0.81 9.55
N VAL A 220 -15.96 -0.72 10.50
CA VAL A 220 -15.68 -0.24 11.86
C VAL A 220 -15.48 -1.46 12.75
N VAL A 221 -14.24 -1.67 13.19
CA VAL A 221 -13.87 -2.88 13.93
C VAL A 221 -13.50 -2.50 15.35
N GLU A 222 -14.33 -2.91 16.29
CA GLU A 222 -14.17 -2.60 17.70
C GLU A 222 -12.90 -3.20 18.31
N ARG A 223 -12.50 -2.67 19.47
CA ARG A 223 -11.45 -3.26 20.33
C ARG A 223 -11.70 -4.75 20.48
N GLY A 224 -10.63 -5.53 20.37
CA GLY A 224 -10.67 -6.98 20.50
C GLY A 224 -11.47 -7.71 19.41
N SER A 225 -11.77 -7.06 18.30
CA SER A 225 -12.51 -7.65 17.16
C SER A 225 -11.69 -7.75 15.89
N TRP A 226 -10.37 -7.57 15.99
CA TRP A 226 -9.42 -7.69 14.89
C TRP A 226 -8.15 -8.40 15.34
N GLU A 227 -7.44 -8.99 14.39
CA GLU A 227 -6.13 -9.58 14.58
C GLU A 227 -5.31 -9.45 13.29
N THR A 228 -3.99 -9.59 13.39
CA THR A 228 -3.12 -9.67 12.22
C THR A 228 -2.01 -10.69 12.47
N VAL A 229 -1.54 -11.35 11.42
CA VAL A 229 -0.34 -12.17 11.44
C VAL A 229 0.42 -11.98 10.14
N TYR A 230 1.72 -11.76 10.24
CA TYR A 230 2.63 -11.75 9.11
C TYR A 230 3.77 -12.73 9.41
N LEU A 231 4.11 -13.59 8.46
CA LEU A 231 5.21 -14.56 8.57
C LEU A 231 6.18 -14.30 7.44
N ASP A 232 7.44 -14.04 7.77
CA ASP A 232 8.52 -13.82 6.80
C ASP A 232 8.11 -12.82 5.72
N CYS A 233 7.58 -11.66 6.16
CA CYS A 233 6.95 -10.67 5.30
C CYS A 233 7.59 -9.30 5.47
N GLU A 234 7.56 -8.48 4.41
CA GLU A 234 7.83 -7.05 4.55
C GLU A 234 6.70 -6.37 5.34
N PRO A 235 6.96 -5.27 6.05
CA PRO A 235 5.89 -4.48 6.65
C PRO A 235 4.86 -4.05 5.60
N MET A 236 3.64 -4.57 5.74
CA MET A 236 2.52 -4.30 4.85
C MET A 236 1.23 -4.06 5.64
N LEU A 237 0.23 -3.50 4.98
CA LEU A 237 -1.11 -3.28 5.54
C LEU A 237 -1.04 -2.54 6.89
N LEU A 238 -1.78 -3.00 7.90
CA LEU A 238 -1.75 -2.44 9.24
C LEU A 238 -0.37 -2.56 9.89
N GLY A 239 0.45 -3.55 9.52
CA GLY A 239 1.83 -3.71 10.00
C GLY A 239 2.81 -2.68 9.45
N LYS A 240 2.46 -1.96 8.38
CA LYS A 240 3.21 -0.80 7.86
C LYS A 240 2.72 0.53 8.44
N ALA A 241 1.62 0.51 9.19
CA ALA A 241 1.05 1.71 9.76
C ALA A 241 1.97 2.31 10.85
N ALA A 242 1.73 3.57 11.16
CA ALA A 242 2.39 4.26 12.27
C ALA A 242 1.39 5.16 12.98
N VAL A 243 1.55 5.24 14.29
CA VAL A 243 0.79 6.09 15.18
C VAL A 243 1.64 7.29 15.55
N LYS A 244 1.03 8.47 15.58
CA LYS A 244 1.67 9.66 16.13
C LYS A 244 1.51 9.64 17.65
N ALA A 245 2.61 9.77 18.37
CA ALA A 245 2.63 9.82 19.83
C ALA A 245 3.59 10.92 20.32
N ASP A 246 3.39 11.36 21.56
CA ASP A 246 4.25 12.35 22.20
C ASP A 246 5.38 11.63 22.95
N ARG A 247 6.62 11.99 22.62
CA ARG A 247 7.80 11.48 23.31
C ARG A 247 7.92 12.13 24.70
N GLU A 248 8.54 11.43 25.64
CA GLU A 248 8.80 11.93 27.01
C GLU A 248 9.58 13.27 27.05
N ASP A 249 10.27 13.65 25.96
CA ASP A 249 10.99 14.93 25.80
C ASP A 249 10.13 16.06 25.18
N GLY A 250 8.84 15.82 24.95
CA GLY A 250 7.90 16.77 24.36
C GLY A 250 7.95 16.87 22.83
N LYS A 251 8.72 16.02 22.14
CA LYS A 251 8.74 15.96 20.68
C LYS A 251 7.74 14.93 20.16
N GLU A 252 7.13 15.21 19.01
CA GLU A 252 6.24 14.26 18.34
C GLU A 252 7.05 13.18 17.62
N GLU A 253 6.65 11.91 17.76
CA GLU A 253 7.24 10.79 17.04
C GLU A 253 6.19 9.90 16.36
N TRP A 254 6.60 9.23 15.29
CA TRP A 254 5.83 8.22 14.59
C TRP A 254 6.30 6.85 15.02
N VAL A 255 5.46 6.17 15.81
CA VAL A 255 5.70 4.83 16.31
C VAL A 255 5.08 3.80 15.37
N PRO A 256 5.87 2.92 14.73
CA PRO A 256 5.36 1.84 13.89
C PRO A 256 4.45 0.90 14.68
N THR A 257 3.47 0.30 14.03
CA THR A 257 2.54 -0.66 14.66
C THR A 257 3.09 -2.08 14.76
N LEU A 258 4.20 -2.39 14.08
CA LEU A 258 4.69 -3.76 13.93
C LEU A 258 5.46 -4.25 15.17
N VAL A 259 4.98 -5.35 15.75
CA VAL A 259 5.58 -6.00 16.91
C VAL A 259 5.92 -7.47 16.64
N SER A 260 6.84 -8.02 17.42
CA SER A 260 7.11 -9.46 17.42
C SER A 260 5.89 -10.24 17.92
N ALA A 261 5.50 -11.29 17.21
CA ALA A 261 4.48 -12.23 17.67
C ALA A 261 5.06 -13.31 18.61
N ASP A 262 6.30 -13.17 19.06
CA ASP A 262 6.92 -14.01 20.09
C ASP A 262 6.56 -13.56 21.51
N HIS A 263 5.28 -13.30 21.70
CA HIS A 263 4.67 -12.98 23.00
C HIS A 263 3.52 -13.97 23.28
N PRO A 264 3.33 -14.46 24.52
CA PRO A 264 2.27 -15.43 24.83
C PRO A 264 0.86 -15.01 24.40
N SER A 265 0.54 -13.71 24.49
CA SER A 265 -0.77 -13.17 24.06
C SER A 265 -0.93 -12.99 22.55
N LEU A 266 0.07 -13.33 21.72
CA LEU A 266 0.00 -13.23 20.26
C LEU A 266 0.08 -14.59 19.53
N LYS A 267 0.09 -15.71 20.27
CA LYS A 267 0.33 -17.05 19.71
C LYS A 267 -0.87 -17.64 18.94
N SER A 268 -2.10 -17.28 19.27
CA SER A 268 -3.32 -17.75 18.59
C SER A 268 -4.18 -16.59 18.12
N MET A 269 -5.08 -16.84 17.17
CA MET A 269 -6.03 -15.83 16.67
C MET A 269 -6.84 -15.20 17.81
N ALA A 270 -7.48 -16.02 18.65
CA ALA A 270 -8.29 -15.56 19.77
C ALA A 270 -7.48 -14.68 20.75
N LYS A 271 -6.25 -15.09 21.07
CA LYS A 271 -5.35 -14.29 21.91
C LYS A 271 -4.95 -12.98 21.23
N ARG A 272 -4.64 -12.97 19.92
CA ARG A 272 -4.34 -11.72 19.18
C ARG A 272 -5.51 -10.74 19.12
N MET A 273 -6.74 -11.24 19.26
CA MET A 273 -7.95 -10.43 19.42
C MET A 273 -8.22 -10.05 20.88
N GLY A 274 -7.38 -10.44 21.85
CA GLY A 274 -7.65 -10.21 23.27
C GLY A 274 -8.87 -10.98 23.80
N ARG A 275 -9.30 -12.05 23.11
CA ARG A 275 -10.42 -12.92 23.49
C ARG A 275 -9.86 -14.21 24.06
N GLU A 276 -9.72 -14.30 25.38
CA GLU A 276 -9.46 -15.58 26.06
C GLU A 276 -10.78 -16.12 26.64
N GLY A 277 -11.10 -17.39 26.36
CA GLY A 277 -12.17 -18.11 27.06
C GLY A 277 -13.60 -18.02 26.50
N THR A 278 -13.80 -17.53 25.27
CA THR A 278 -15.06 -17.70 24.52
C THR A 278 -14.97 -18.81 23.49
#